data_AF-A0A021XEP0-F1
#
_entry.id   AF-A0A021XEP0-F1
#
_cell.length_a   1.000
_cell.length_b   1.000
_cell.length_c   1.000
_cell.angle_alpha   90.00
_cell.angle_beta   90.00
_cell.angle_gamma   90.00
#
_symmetry.space_group_name_H-M   'P 1'
#
loop_
_entity.id
_entity.type
_entity.pdbx_description
1 polymer ?
#
loop_
_entity_poly.entity_id
_entity_poly.type
_entity_poly.pdbx_seq_one_letter_code
_entity_poly.pdbx_strand_id
1 'polypeptide(L)' 'MQIAGIMNTAREGMATETARIERAARTIAGAASPAAGDPAQDVLDLVFAETGFRANAAVFETGADLWEVLATIKRD' A
#
# COMPACT_ATOMS: atom_id res chain seq x y z
N MET A 1 18.96 -13.41 -2.16
CA MET A 1 18.17 -12.59 -3.10
C MET A 1 16.68 -12.95 -3.02
N GLN A 2 16.07 -12.83 -1.83
CA GLN A 2 14.63 -13.08 -1.63
C GLN A 2 13.98 -11.89 -0.91
N ILE A 3 14.66 -11.31 0.09
CA ILE A 3 14.20 -10.12 0.81
C ILE A 3 14.04 -8.90 -0.12
N ALA A 4 15.02 -8.64 -0.99
CA ALA A 4 14.93 -7.54 -1.97
C ALA A 4 13.75 -7.74 -2.96
N GLY A 5 13.40 -8.98 -3.29
CA GLY A 5 12.23 -9.29 -4.10
C GLY A 5 10.92 -8.96 -3.37
N ILE A 6 10.81 -9.41 -2.11
CA ILE A 6 9.66 -9.12 -1.24
C ILE A 6 9.48 -7.61 -1.02
N MET A 7 10.57 -6.88 -0.78
CA MET A 7 10.54 -5.41 -0.64
C MET A 7 10.09 -4.70 -1.92
N ASN A 8 10.52 -5.17 -3.09
CA ASN A 8 10.06 -4.59 -4.36
C ASN A 8 8.57 -4.87 -4.59
N THR A 9 8.10 -6.09 -4.33
CA THR A 9 6.66 -6.42 -4.41
C THR A 9 5.84 -5.58 -3.43
N ALA A 10 6.30 -5.42 -2.19
CA ALA A 10 5.64 -4.57 -1.20
C ALA A 10 5.60 -3.10 -1.65
N ARG A 11 6.70 -2.59 -2.20
CA ARG A 11 6.77 -1.23 -2.75
C ARG A 11 5.83 -1.03 -3.94
N GLU A 12 5.78 -1.98 -4.86
CA GLU A 12 4.86 -1.97 -6.01
C GLU A 12 3.39 -2.04 -5.55
N GLY A 13 3.11 -2.84 -4.52
CA GLY A 13 1.81 -2.91 -3.86
C GLY A 13 1.40 -1.57 -3.26
N MET A 14 2.27 -0.94 -2.47
CA MET A 14 2.02 0.41 -1.91
C MET A 14 1.73 1.46 -2.98
N ALA A 15 2.47 1.44 -4.10
CA ALA A 15 2.23 2.36 -5.22
C ALA A 15 0.86 2.10 -5.87
N THR A 16 0.48 0.84 -6.03
CA THR A 16 -0.83 0.43 -6.56
C THR A 16 -1.97 0.92 -5.66
N GLU A 17 -1.85 0.72 -4.35
CA GLU A 17 -2.86 1.16 -3.38
C GLU A 17 -2.95 2.69 -3.30
N THR A 18 -1.83 3.40 -3.43
CA THR A 18 -1.81 4.87 -3.53
C THR A 18 -2.61 5.34 -4.76
N ALA A 19 -2.44 4.69 -5.91
CA ALA A 19 -3.21 5.00 -7.11
C ALA A 19 -4.71 4.72 -6.96
N ARG A 20 -5.09 3.70 -6.16
CA ARG A 20 -6.50 3.42 -5.82
C ARG A 20 -7.08 4.51 -4.91
N ILE A 21 -6.35 4.89 -3.85
CA ILE A 21 -6.70 6.01 -2.96
C ILE A 21 -6.96 7.29 -3.77
N GLU A 22 -6.06 7.67 -4.68
CA GLU A 22 -6.23 8.85 -5.51
C GLU A 22 -7.47 8.79 -6.42
N ARG A 23 -7.79 7.61 -6.95
CA ARG A 23 -8.98 7.43 -7.78
C ARG A 23 -10.25 7.58 -6.95
N ALA A 24 -10.35 6.85 -5.84
CA ALA A 24 -11.49 6.92 -4.92
C ALA A 24 -11.70 8.35 -4.41
N ALA A 25 -10.63 9.03 -3.97
CA ALA A 25 -10.69 10.41 -3.50
C ALA A 25 -11.21 11.39 -4.57
N ARG A 26 -10.80 11.22 -5.84
CA ARG A 26 -11.32 12.03 -6.95
C ARG A 26 -12.81 11.79 -7.19
N THR A 27 -13.27 10.55 -7.13
CA THR A 27 -14.70 10.22 -7.27
C THR A 27 -15.52 10.84 -6.14
N ILE A 28 -15.06 10.72 -4.89
CA ILE A 28 -15.71 11.31 -3.71
C ILE A 28 -15.76 12.84 -3.84
N ALA A 29 -14.66 13.49 -4.23
CA ALA A 29 -14.64 14.94 -4.44
C ALA A 29 -15.60 15.37 -5.57
N GLY A 30 -15.81 14.51 -6.56
CA GLY A 30 -16.77 14.68 -7.66
C GLY A 30 -18.21 14.28 -7.33
N ALA A 31 -18.50 13.81 -6.10
CA ALA A 31 -19.79 13.20 -5.72
C ALA A 31 -21.01 14.13 -5.87
N ALA A 32 -20.81 15.44 -5.99
CA ALA A 32 -21.87 16.40 -6.31
C ALA A 32 -22.33 16.35 -7.78
N SER A 33 -21.60 15.65 -8.65
CA SER A 33 -21.99 15.44 -10.05
C SER A 33 -23.03 14.33 -10.14
N PRO A 34 -24.13 14.49 -10.90
CA PRO A 34 -25.15 13.46 -11.07
C PRO A 34 -24.65 12.19 -11.79
N ALA A 35 -23.42 12.21 -12.33
CA ALA A 35 -22.73 11.04 -12.88
C ALA A 35 -21.82 10.32 -11.88
N ALA A 36 -21.66 10.85 -10.67
CA ALA A 36 -20.83 10.22 -9.64
C ALA A 36 -21.56 9.03 -9.01
N GLY A 37 -20.82 7.98 -8.69
CA GLY A 37 -21.33 6.76 -8.05
C GLY A 37 -21.76 6.96 -6.60
N ASP A 38 -21.92 5.87 -5.86
CA ASP A 38 -22.27 5.93 -4.43
C ASP A 38 -21.03 6.33 -3.59
N PRO A 39 -21.01 7.52 -2.96
CA PRO A 39 -19.87 7.96 -2.16
C PRO A 39 -19.60 7.08 -0.95
N ALA A 40 -20.60 6.36 -0.42
CA ALA A 40 -20.38 5.41 0.67
C ALA A 40 -19.51 4.22 0.21
N GLN A 41 -19.72 3.76 -1.02
CA GLN A 41 -18.89 2.70 -1.62
C GLN A 41 -17.47 3.18 -1.90
N ASP A 42 -17.31 4.42 -2.37
CA ASP A 42 -15.98 4.99 -2.63
C ASP A 42 -15.17 5.17 -1.35
N VAL A 43 -15.82 5.56 -0.24
CA VAL A 43 -15.16 5.64 1.08
C VAL A 43 -14.75 4.25 1.57
N LEU A 44 -15.53 3.20 1.29
CA LEU A 44 -15.11 1.83 1.59
C LEU A 44 -13.91 1.40 0.75
N ASP A 45 -13.88 1.71 -0.56
CA ASP A 45 -12.70 1.44 -1.41
C ASP A 45 -11.46 2.17 -0.90
N LEU A 46 -11.60 3.40 -0.40
CA LEU A 46 -10.52 4.14 0.25
C LEU A 46 -9.96 3.41 1.49
N VAL A 47 -10.84 2.92 2.36
CA VAL A 47 -10.43 2.17 3.58
C VAL A 47 -9.77 0.84 3.23
N PHE A 48 -10.27 0.13 2.21
CA PHE A 48 -9.65 -1.10 1.73
C PHE A 48 -8.27 -0.83 1.12
N ALA A 49 -8.14 0.24 0.34
CA ALA A 49 -6.86 0.63 -0.24
C ALA A 49 -5.86 1.06 0.84
N GLU A 50 -6.30 1.80 1.86
CA GLU A 50 -5.46 2.12 3.03
C GLU A 50 -5.01 0.86 3.77
N THR A 51 -5.92 -0.09 3.99
CA THR A 51 -5.58 -1.37 4.63
C THR A 51 -4.56 -2.15 3.81
N GLY A 52 -4.73 -2.20 2.48
CA GLY A 52 -3.78 -2.81 1.56
C GLY A 52 -2.42 -2.12 1.58
N PHE A 53 -2.40 -0.79 1.62
CA PHE A 53 -1.17 -0.01 1.74
C PHE A 53 -0.42 -0.35 3.03
N ARG A 54 -1.12 -0.33 4.17
CA ARG A 54 -0.54 -0.67 5.48
C ARG A 54 -0.02 -2.11 5.54
N ALA A 55 -0.73 -3.05 4.92
CA ALA A 55 -0.27 -4.44 4.82
C ALA A 55 1.07 -4.55 4.04
N ASN A 56 1.18 -3.84 2.91
CA ASN A 56 2.43 -3.79 2.16
C ASN A 56 3.55 -3.05 2.93
N ALA A 57 3.22 -1.97 3.64
CA ALA A 57 4.18 -1.26 4.48
C ALA A 57 4.75 -2.15 5.59
N ALA A 58 3.91 -2.93 6.27
CA ALA A 58 4.35 -3.87 7.30
C ALA A 58 5.31 -4.95 6.75
N VAL A 59 5.05 -5.44 5.53
CA VAL A 59 5.95 -6.38 4.84
C VAL A 59 7.29 -5.71 4.50
N PHE A 60 7.26 -4.44 4.07
CA PHE A 60 8.47 -3.67 3.78
C PHE A 60 9.32 -3.46 5.04
N GLU A 61 8.70 -3.04 6.16
CA GLU A 61 9.34 -2.88 7.47
C GLU A 61 9.95 -4.19 7.95
N THR A 62 9.20 -5.29 7.89
CA THR A 62 9.71 -6.63 8.24
C THR A 62 10.94 -7.01 7.40
N GLY A 63 10.93 -6.67 6.10
CA GLY A 63 12.08 -6.88 5.23
C GLY A 63 13.31 -6.05 5.65
N ALA A 64 13.09 -4.84 6.16
CA ALA A 64 14.14 -3.94 6.63
C ALA A 64 14.73 -4.45 7.94
N ASP A 65 13.89 -4.88 8.88
CA ASP A 65 14.31 -5.49 10.14
C ASP A 65 15.15 -6.76 9.87
N LEU A 66 14.73 -7.60 8.92
CA LEU A 66 15.51 -8.78 8.52
C LEU A 66 16.86 -8.40 7.90
N TRP A 67 16.92 -7.32 7.13
CA TRP A 67 18.17 -6.81 6.58
C TRP A 67 19.11 -6.33 7.69
N GLU A 68 18.57 -5.65 8.70
CA GLU A 68 19.33 -5.24 9.89
C GLU A 68 19.87 -6.46 10.65
N VAL A 69 19.03 -7.46 10.91
CA VAL A 69 19.47 -8.71 11.56
C VAL A 69 20.59 -9.37 10.77
N LEU A 70 20.48 -9.47 9.44
CA LEU A 70 21.53 -10.03 8.60
C LEU A 70 22.83 -9.22 8.66
N ALA A 71 22.75 -7.89 8.76
CA ALA A 71 23.92 -7.02 8.91
C ALA A 71 24.64 -7.24 10.26
N THR A 72 23.92 -7.70 11.30
CA THR A 72 24.53 -8.01 12.60
C THR A 72 25.22 -9.38 12.66
N ILE A 73 24.93 -10.30 11.72
CA ILE A 73 25.53 -11.64 11.71
C ILE A 73 26.98 -11.54 11.21
N LYS A 74 27.92 -11.97 12.06
CA LYS A 74 29.33 -12.02 11.72
C LYS A 74 29.58 -13.13 10.70
N ARG A 75 30.17 -12.77 9.57
CA ARG A 75 30.60 -13.73 8.55
C ARG A 75 32.04 -14.15 8.87
N ASP A 76 32.17 -15.19 9.69
CA ASP A 76 33.44 -15.92 9.83
C ASP A 76 33.73 -16.78 8.58
#